data_AF-A0AA88YKI5-F1
#
_entry.id   AF-A0AA88YKI5-F1
#
_cell.length_a   1.000
_cell.length_b   1.000
_cell.length_c   1.000
_cell.angle_alpha   90.00
_cell.angle_beta   90.00
_cell.angle_gamma   90.00
#
_symmetry.space_group_name_H-M   'P 1'
#
loop_
_entity.id
_entity.type
_entity.pdbx_description
1 polymer ?
#
loop_
_entity_poly.entity_id
_entity_poly.type
_entity_poly.pdbx_seq_one_letter_code
_entity_poly.pdbx_strand_id
1 'polypeptide(L)'
;MYAGYKVLIYILGKQQNEMRSPFGIGYDVVMRLMQPHLNRYHHVVLDNYFSSPTLCEALYRENTYMTGTTRVCRKGMPKSLRGLRLAKGDSVIKQSGQIMALCYGDRKTVTFLSTLFNAYVIYIQNRGLRTKITRVEFVMDLCRGLVGTYREDKGRPGRPRAIAMRRLTERHFIEMIEGKKRKRCTLCSKKIRTWCPSCGVGLCLTTCFKAFHTVGSVSRHGLEE
;
A
#
# COMPACT_ATOMS: atom_id res chain seq x y z
N MET A 1 -29.92 -1.61 -12.76
CA MET A 1 -30.14 -2.76 -11.87
C MET A 1 -29.95 -2.25 -10.45
N TYR A 2 -31.04 -1.86 -9.78
CA TYR A 2 -30.95 -1.22 -8.45
C TYR A 2 -30.49 -2.25 -7.42
N ALA A 3 -29.41 -1.95 -6.71
CA ALA A 3 -28.95 -2.76 -5.59
C ALA A 3 -29.99 -2.69 -4.47
N GLY A 4 -30.91 -3.65 -4.43
CA GLY A 4 -31.92 -3.76 -3.39
C GLY A 4 -31.24 -4.09 -2.06
N TYR A 5 -31.38 -3.21 -1.07
CA TYR A 5 -30.99 -3.51 0.30
C TYR A 5 -32.12 -4.29 0.97
N LYS A 6 -31.83 -5.51 1.42
CA LYS A 6 -32.79 -6.31 2.21
C LYS A 6 -32.51 -6.06 3.68
N VAL A 7 -33.42 -5.38 4.37
CA VAL A 7 -33.34 -5.17 5.82
C VAL A 7 -33.95 -6.39 6.49
N LEU A 8 -33.13 -7.18 7.16
CA LEU A 8 -33.58 -8.28 8.02
C LEU A 8 -33.54 -7.82 9.47
N ILE A 9 -34.72 -7.64 10.07
CA ILE A 9 -34.86 -7.28 11.49
C ILE A 9 -34.95 -8.59 12.29
N TYR A 10 -34.01 -8.80 13.21
CA TYR A 10 -34.03 -9.94 14.12
C TYR A 10 -34.28 -9.47 15.54
N ILE A 11 -35.45 -9.81 16.08
CA ILE A 11 -35.77 -9.59 17.47
C ILE A 11 -35.47 -10.89 18.21
N LEU A 12 -34.37 -10.90 18.97
CA LEU A 12 -34.12 -11.95 19.95
C LEU A 12 -35.17 -11.81 21.07
N GLY A 13 -36.25 -12.57 20.99
CA GLY A 13 -36.99 -12.94 22.19
C GLY A 13 -36.09 -13.78 23.11
N LYS A 14 -36.38 -13.83 24.42
CA LYS A 14 -35.82 -14.84 25.33
C LYS A 14 -36.31 -16.24 24.89
N GLN A 15 -35.76 -16.78 23.81
CA GLN A 15 -35.96 -18.18 23.44
C GLN A 15 -35.07 -19.00 24.36
N GLN A 16 -35.71 -19.69 25.30
CA GLN A 16 -35.09 -20.22 26.51
C GLN A 16 -34.48 -21.61 26.33
N ASN A 17 -34.32 -22.12 25.09
CA ASN A 17 -34.01 -23.55 24.93
C ASN A 17 -33.18 -23.98 23.69
N GLU A 18 -32.51 -23.07 22.98
CA GLU A 18 -31.55 -23.48 21.94
C GLU A 18 -30.13 -23.56 22.53
N MET A 19 -29.46 -24.68 22.26
CA MET A 19 -28.05 -24.90 22.62
C MET A 19 -27.20 -23.80 21.98
N ARG A 20 -26.67 -22.89 22.81
CA ARG A 20 -25.79 -21.80 22.36
C ARG A 20 -24.51 -22.38 21.80
N SER A 21 -24.04 -21.85 20.67
CA SER A 21 -22.73 -22.27 20.17
C SER A 21 -21.63 -21.79 21.12
N PRO A 22 -20.45 -22.44 21.13
CA PRO A 22 -19.30 -21.96 21.91
C PRO A 22 -18.77 -20.61 21.43
N PHE A 23 -19.28 -20.07 20.31
CA PHE A 23 -18.85 -18.82 19.70
C PHE A 23 -19.65 -17.60 20.20
N GLY A 24 -20.75 -17.84 20.92
CA GLY A 24 -21.53 -16.82 21.62
C GLY A 24 -22.71 -16.23 20.82
N ILE A 25 -23.58 -15.51 21.52
CA ILE A 25 -24.89 -15.06 21.01
C ILE A 25 -24.76 -14.21 19.74
N GLY A 26 -23.80 -13.27 19.71
CA GLY A 26 -23.61 -12.40 18.55
C GLY A 26 -23.24 -13.16 17.28
N TYR A 27 -22.46 -14.24 17.42
CA TYR A 27 -22.12 -15.13 16.31
C TYR A 27 -23.36 -15.87 15.82
N ASP A 28 -24.11 -16.48 16.75
CA ASP A 28 -25.30 -17.30 16.43
C ASP A 28 -26.37 -16.47 15.70
N VAL A 29 -26.60 -15.24 16.16
CA VAL A 29 -27.53 -14.30 15.54
C VAL A 29 -27.14 -14.02 14.09
N VAL A 30 -25.88 -13.66 13.85
CA VAL A 30 -25.44 -13.31 12.49
C VAL A 30 -25.48 -14.53 11.59
N MET A 31 -24.98 -15.68 12.03
CA MET A 31 -25.00 -16.91 11.22
C MET A 31 -26.42 -17.33 10.85
N ARG A 32 -27.36 -17.23 11.80
CA ARG A 32 -28.78 -17.53 11.56
C ARG A 32 -29.42 -16.56 10.57
N LEU A 33 -29.17 -15.26 10.74
CA LEU A 33 -29.69 -14.23 9.83
C LEU A 33 -29.11 -14.36 8.42
N MET A 34 -27.84 -14.72 8.35
CA MET A 34 -27.12 -14.83 7.09
C MET A 34 -27.38 -16.15 6.39
N GLN A 35 -27.88 -17.20 7.05
CA GLN A 35 -28.12 -18.52 6.47
C GLN A 35 -28.70 -18.50 5.04
N PRO A 36 -29.81 -17.78 4.72
CA PRO A 36 -30.36 -17.73 3.35
C PRO A 36 -29.49 -16.93 2.34
N HIS A 37 -28.48 -16.24 2.83
CA HIS A 37 -27.62 -15.32 2.10
C HIS A 37 -26.13 -15.73 2.10
N LEU A 38 -25.79 -16.85 2.75
CA LEU A 38 -24.47 -17.47 2.68
C LEU A 38 -24.19 -18.03 1.29
N ASN A 39 -22.91 -18.22 0.96
CA ASN A 39 -22.42 -18.75 -0.32
C ASN A 39 -22.81 -17.93 -1.56
N ARG A 40 -23.11 -16.64 -1.39
CA ARG A 40 -23.48 -15.73 -2.48
C ARG A 40 -22.47 -14.61 -2.72
N TYR A 41 -21.29 -14.66 -2.07
CA TYR A 41 -20.27 -13.61 -2.17
C TYR A 41 -20.77 -12.22 -1.76
N HIS A 42 -21.82 -12.18 -0.94
CA HIS A 42 -22.33 -10.95 -0.36
C HIS A 42 -21.34 -10.39 0.65
N HIS A 43 -21.38 -9.07 0.85
CA HIS A 43 -20.56 -8.38 1.83
C HIS A 43 -21.44 -7.83 2.95
N VAL A 44 -21.29 -8.40 4.14
CA VAL A 44 -22.06 -8.06 5.33
C VAL A 44 -21.35 -6.96 6.10
N VAL A 45 -22.07 -5.90 6.43
CA VAL A 45 -21.55 -4.85 7.32
C VAL A 45 -22.16 -5.04 8.70
N LEU A 46 -21.30 -5.16 9.73
CA LEU A 46 -21.71 -5.46 11.09
C LEU A 46 -21.26 -4.37 12.06
N ASP A 47 -22.03 -4.22 13.14
CA ASP A 47 -21.63 -3.43 14.29
C ASP A 47 -20.66 -4.21 15.22
N ASN A 48 -19.98 -3.47 16.09
CA ASN A 48 -18.98 -3.90 17.05
C ASN A 48 -19.44 -5.01 18.00
N TYR A 49 -20.74 -5.05 18.32
CA TYR A 49 -21.28 -6.10 19.18
C TYR A 49 -21.19 -7.48 18.53
N PHE A 50 -21.45 -7.55 17.22
CA PHE A 50 -21.53 -8.80 16.46
C PHE A 50 -20.21 -9.20 15.81
N SER A 51 -19.34 -8.23 15.49
CA SER A 51 -18.07 -8.51 14.83
C SER A 51 -17.07 -9.25 15.73
N SER A 52 -16.47 -10.31 15.19
CA SER A 52 -15.37 -11.02 15.83
C SER A 52 -14.47 -11.68 14.79
N PRO A 53 -13.18 -11.95 15.10
CA PRO A 53 -12.30 -12.69 14.21
C PRO A 53 -12.89 -14.06 13.80
N THR A 54 -13.46 -14.78 14.77
CA THR A 54 -14.07 -16.10 14.54
C THR A 54 -15.27 -16.03 13.61
N LEU A 55 -16.16 -15.05 13.78
CA LEU A 55 -17.30 -14.84 12.88
C LEU A 55 -16.81 -14.50 11.46
N CYS A 56 -15.81 -13.64 11.35
CA CYS A 56 -15.26 -13.24 10.06
C CYS A 56 -14.69 -14.44 9.29
N GLU A 57 -13.97 -15.32 9.98
CA GLU A 57 -13.44 -16.54 9.38
C GLU A 57 -14.55 -17.53 8.98
N ALA A 58 -15.58 -17.70 9.81
CA ALA A 58 -16.72 -18.54 9.49
C ALA A 58 -17.49 -18.04 8.25
N LEU A 59 -17.79 -16.74 8.18
CA LEU A 59 -18.43 -16.14 7.01
C LEU A 59 -17.55 -16.30 5.76
N TYR A 60 -16.24 -16.12 5.90
CA TYR A 60 -15.31 -16.28 4.78
C TYR A 60 -15.31 -17.71 4.22
N ARG A 61 -15.35 -18.73 5.10
CA ARG A 61 -15.48 -20.15 4.69
C ARG A 61 -16.77 -20.40 3.91
N GLU A 62 -17.84 -19.69 4.28
CA GLU A 62 -19.15 -19.72 3.60
C GLU A 62 -19.24 -18.72 2.43
N ASN A 63 -18.11 -18.43 1.78
CA ASN A 63 -17.99 -17.50 0.64
C ASN A 63 -18.75 -16.18 0.85
N THR A 64 -18.71 -15.64 2.07
CA THR A 64 -19.41 -14.42 2.48
C THR A 64 -18.41 -13.47 3.13
N TYR A 65 -18.37 -12.23 2.66
CA TYR A 65 -17.44 -11.23 3.14
C TYR A 65 -18.05 -10.42 4.28
N MET A 66 -17.20 -9.85 5.12
CA MET A 66 -17.63 -9.09 6.28
C MET A 66 -16.74 -7.87 6.44
N THR A 67 -17.32 -6.73 6.81
CA THR A 67 -16.60 -5.62 7.43
C THR A 67 -17.38 -5.12 8.64
N GLY A 68 -16.68 -4.87 9.74
CA GLY A 68 -17.30 -4.23 10.91
C GLY A 68 -16.26 -3.58 11.81
N THR A 69 -16.70 -2.60 12.60
CA THR A 69 -15.89 -2.13 13.72
C THR A 69 -15.75 -3.27 14.73
N THR A 70 -14.66 -3.40 15.47
CA THR A 70 -14.49 -4.46 16.49
C THR A 70 -13.72 -3.98 17.71
N ARG A 71 -13.88 -4.68 18.84
CA ARG A 71 -13.09 -4.43 20.06
C ARG A 71 -11.80 -5.23 20.00
N VAL A 72 -10.67 -4.58 20.28
CA VAL A 72 -9.36 -5.24 20.31
C VAL A 72 -9.25 -6.32 21.39
N CYS A 73 -10.11 -6.29 22.41
CA CYS A 73 -10.16 -7.31 23.46
C CYS A 73 -10.82 -8.63 23.03
N ARG A 74 -11.42 -8.73 21.84
CA ARG A 74 -12.03 -9.97 21.34
C ARG A 74 -10.99 -11.07 21.16
N LYS A 75 -11.38 -12.32 21.42
CA LYS A 75 -10.52 -13.50 21.21
C LYS A 75 -10.10 -13.58 19.73
N GLY A 76 -8.82 -13.86 19.48
CA GLY A 76 -8.24 -13.93 18.14
C GLY A 76 -7.67 -12.60 17.61
N MET A 77 -7.85 -11.48 18.32
CA MET A 77 -7.21 -10.21 17.95
C MET A 77 -5.72 -10.21 18.33
N PRO A 78 -4.84 -9.58 17.52
CA PRO A 78 -3.42 -9.47 17.82
C PRO A 78 -3.20 -8.61 19.06
N LYS A 79 -2.48 -9.17 20.04
CA LYS A 79 -2.18 -8.50 21.33
C LYS A 79 -1.46 -7.17 21.15
N SER A 80 -0.67 -7.02 20.07
CA SER A 80 0.05 -5.78 19.74
C SER A 80 -0.86 -4.57 19.51
N LEU A 81 -2.15 -4.78 19.21
CA LEU A 81 -3.10 -3.67 19.01
C LEU A 81 -3.74 -3.22 20.33
N ARG A 82 -3.60 -3.99 21.42
CA ARG A 82 -4.23 -3.68 22.70
C ARG A 82 -3.56 -2.43 23.30
N GLY A 83 -4.36 -1.41 23.61
CA GLY A 83 -3.86 -0.15 24.17
C GLY A 83 -3.21 0.77 23.14
N LEU A 84 -3.22 0.41 21.85
CA LEU A 84 -2.68 1.25 20.77
C LEU A 84 -3.46 2.57 20.71
N ARG A 85 -2.71 3.68 20.76
CA ARG A 85 -3.23 5.04 20.54
C ARG A 85 -2.56 5.60 19.28
N LEU A 86 -3.37 5.94 18.29
CA LEU A 86 -2.94 6.49 17.01
C LEU A 86 -3.26 7.97 16.94
N ALA A 87 -2.38 8.77 16.34
CA ALA A 87 -2.68 10.14 16.01
C ALA A 87 -3.74 10.21 14.92
N LYS A 88 -4.44 11.34 14.82
CA LYS A 88 -5.49 11.52 13.81
C LYS A 88 -4.92 11.35 12.40
N GLY A 89 -5.48 10.44 11.62
CA GLY A 89 -5.04 10.12 10.26
C GLY A 89 -4.07 8.94 10.15
N ASP A 90 -3.46 8.52 11.27
CA ASP A 90 -2.56 7.36 11.26
C ASP A 90 -3.35 6.05 11.18
N SER A 91 -2.73 5.04 10.58
CA SER A 91 -3.29 3.69 10.51
C SER A 91 -2.26 2.60 10.75
N VAL A 92 -2.72 1.50 11.35
CA VAL A 92 -1.94 0.28 11.54
C VAL A 92 -2.77 -0.89 11.04
N ILE A 93 -2.15 -1.74 10.23
CA ILE A 93 -2.79 -2.92 9.65
C ILE A 93 -2.09 -4.17 10.16
N LYS A 94 -2.87 -5.15 10.58
CA LYS A 94 -2.42 -6.51 10.88
C LYS A 94 -3.28 -7.48 10.08
N GLN A 95 -2.65 -8.41 9.38
CA GLN A 95 -3.32 -9.39 8.55
C GLN A 95 -2.97 -10.79 9.01
N SER A 96 -3.97 -11.67 9.04
CA SER A 96 -3.80 -13.10 9.26
C SER A 96 -4.64 -13.84 8.23
N GLY A 97 -3.97 -14.51 7.29
CA GLY A 97 -4.62 -15.07 6.11
C GLY A 97 -5.41 -14.00 5.35
N GLN A 98 -6.71 -14.22 5.20
CA GLN A 98 -7.62 -13.38 4.42
C GLN A 98 -8.35 -12.32 5.27
N ILE A 99 -8.09 -12.30 6.58
CA ILE A 99 -8.71 -11.40 7.54
C ILE A 99 -7.73 -10.27 7.88
N MET A 100 -8.22 -9.04 7.78
CA MET A 100 -7.49 -7.83 8.09
C MET A 100 -8.09 -7.15 9.32
N ALA A 101 -7.24 -6.85 10.30
CA ALA A 101 -7.51 -5.89 11.36
C ALA A 101 -6.87 -4.55 11.01
N LEU A 102 -7.68 -3.52 10.83
CA LEU A 102 -7.26 -2.15 10.54
C LEU A 102 -7.56 -1.27 11.75
N CYS A 103 -6.54 -0.66 12.35
CA CYS A 103 -6.70 0.40 13.33
C CYS A 103 -6.52 1.76 12.65
N TYR A 104 -7.41 2.70 12.92
CA TYR A 104 -7.35 4.07 12.40
C TYR A 104 -7.47 5.08 13.55
N GLY A 105 -6.61 6.09 13.55
CA GLY A 105 -6.65 7.19 14.51
C GLY A 105 -7.63 8.28 14.09
N ASP A 106 -8.67 8.51 14.90
CA ASP A 106 -9.52 9.71 14.84
C ASP A 106 -9.50 10.44 16.20
N ARG A 107 -10.64 10.79 16.82
CA ARG A 107 -10.68 11.25 18.22
C ARG A 107 -10.19 10.16 19.19
N LYS A 108 -10.43 8.90 18.82
CA LYS A 108 -9.93 7.68 19.48
C LYS A 108 -9.52 6.69 18.40
N THR A 109 -8.68 5.72 18.74
CA THR A 109 -8.34 4.64 17.82
C THR A 109 -9.54 3.72 17.63
N VAL A 110 -10.03 3.65 16.38
CA VAL A 110 -11.10 2.74 15.97
C VAL A 110 -10.46 1.53 15.29
N THR A 111 -10.96 0.33 15.60
CA THR A 111 -10.48 -0.90 14.96
C THR A 111 -11.58 -1.50 14.11
N PHE A 112 -11.22 -1.88 12.89
CA PHE A 112 -12.07 -2.55 11.91
C PHE A 112 -11.54 -3.95 11.67
N LEU A 113 -12.46 -4.86 11.35
CA LEU A 113 -12.17 -6.21 10.94
C LEU A 113 -12.85 -6.45 9.61
N SER A 114 -12.09 -6.85 8.59
CA SER A 114 -12.56 -6.98 7.21
C SER A 114 -11.93 -8.18 6.51
N THR A 115 -12.67 -8.86 5.65
CA THR A 115 -12.13 -9.83 4.69
C THR A 115 -11.88 -9.15 3.35
N LEU A 116 -10.64 -9.23 2.84
CA LEU A 116 -10.09 -8.44 1.73
C LEU A 116 -11.03 -8.28 0.53
N PHE A 117 -11.79 -7.18 0.51
CA PHE A 117 -12.69 -6.75 -0.56
C PHE A 117 -12.20 -5.47 -1.27
N ASN A 118 -11.27 -4.72 -0.67
CA ASN A 118 -11.12 -3.30 -1.01
C ASN A 118 -10.41 -3.04 -2.35
N ALA A 119 -9.41 -3.82 -2.76
CA ALA A 119 -8.65 -3.49 -3.97
C ALA A 119 -9.46 -3.68 -5.28
N TYR A 120 -10.26 -4.74 -5.38
CA TYR A 120 -11.07 -5.04 -6.57
C TYR A 120 -12.23 -4.07 -6.74
N VAL A 121 -12.86 -3.67 -5.63
CA VAL A 121 -14.02 -2.77 -5.64
C VAL A 121 -13.60 -1.35 -5.99
N ILE A 122 -12.49 -0.89 -5.41
CA ILE A 122 -11.87 0.38 -5.79
C ILE A 122 -11.40 0.33 -7.26
N TYR A 123 -10.83 -0.80 -7.70
CA TYR A 123 -10.40 -0.98 -9.10
C TYR A 123 -11.56 -0.84 -10.09
N ILE A 124 -12.70 -1.49 -9.84
CA ILE A 124 -13.89 -1.40 -10.71
C ILE A 124 -14.48 0.01 -10.68
N GLN A 125 -14.57 0.63 -9.50
CA GLN A 125 -15.15 1.97 -9.35
C GLN A 125 -14.31 3.07 -10.03
N ASN A 126 -12.98 2.96 -10.00
CA ASN A 126 -12.08 3.96 -10.60
C ASN A 126 -11.81 3.77 -12.11
N ARG A 127 -11.89 2.54 -12.64
CA ARG A 127 -11.60 2.26 -14.07
C ARG A 127 -12.76 2.57 -15.02
N GLY A 128 -13.95 2.87 -14.48
CA GLY A 128 -15.12 3.27 -15.25
C GLY A 128 -15.46 2.29 -16.38
N LEU A 129 -16.08 1.14 -16.07
CA LEU A 129 -16.80 0.23 -16.98
C LEU A 129 -16.16 -0.19 -18.32
N ARG A 130 -14.90 0.14 -18.63
CA ARG A 130 -14.35 -0.05 -19.98
C ARG A 130 -13.93 -1.48 -20.31
N THR A 131 -13.68 -2.32 -19.31
CA THR A 131 -13.41 -3.76 -19.50
C THR A 131 -13.88 -4.55 -18.28
N LYS A 132 -14.72 -5.58 -18.47
CA LYS A 132 -15.11 -6.53 -17.41
C LYS A 132 -13.93 -7.48 -17.16
N ILE A 133 -13.04 -7.12 -16.23
CA ILE A 133 -12.13 -8.10 -15.63
C ILE A 133 -12.90 -8.86 -14.55
N THR A 134 -12.78 -10.18 -14.52
CA THR A 134 -13.37 -10.99 -13.46
C THR A 134 -12.54 -10.89 -12.18
N ARG A 135 -13.15 -11.22 -11.03
CA ARG A 135 -12.43 -11.23 -9.74
C ARG A 135 -11.22 -12.16 -9.77
N VAL A 136 -11.34 -13.31 -10.43
CA VAL A 136 -10.28 -14.31 -10.52
C VAL A 136 -9.11 -13.77 -11.35
N GLU A 137 -9.38 -13.12 -12.47
CA GLU A 137 -8.36 -12.48 -13.29
C GLU A 137 -7.68 -11.32 -12.55
N PHE A 138 -8.44 -10.49 -11.83
CA PHE A 138 -7.87 -9.42 -11.00
C PHE A 138 -6.93 -9.97 -9.92
N VAL A 139 -7.33 -11.06 -9.25
CA VAL A 139 -6.48 -11.72 -8.25
C VAL A 139 -5.27 -12.37 -8.91
N MET A 140 -5.42 -13.02 -10.07
CA MET A 140 -4.30 -13.59 -10.83
C MET A 140 -3.31 -12.51 -11.28
N ASP A 141 -3.78 -11.36 -11.75
CA ASP A 141 -2.93 -10.24 -12.16
C ASP A 141 -2.28 -9.54 -10.96
N LEU A 142 -2.98 -9.44 -9.83
CA LEU A 142 -2.40 -8.99 -8.58
C LEU A 142 -1.31 -9.97 -8.12
N CYS A 143 -1.58 -11.28 -8.14
CA CYS A 143 -0.61 -12.31 -7.82
C CYS A 143 0.57 -12.30 -8.80
N ARG A 144 0.37 -12.19 -10.11
CA ARG A 144 1.45 -12.01 -11.10
C ARG A 144 2.22 -10.72 -10.91
N GLY A 145 1.56 -9.64 -10.50
CA GLY A 145 2.19 -8.36 -10.18
C GLY A 145 3.01 -8.42 -8.89
N LEU A 146 2.53 -9.13 -7.88
CA LEU A 146 3.21 -9.32 -6.58
C LEU A 146 4.31 -10.37 -6.64
N VAL A 147 4.11 -11.46 -7.38
CA VAL A 147 5.08 -12.54 -7.62
C VAL A 147 6.10 -12.11 -8.69
N GLY A 148 5.66 -11.43 -9.74
CA GLY A 148 6.54 -10.77 -10.72
C GLY A 148 7.30 -9.56 -10.16
N THR A 149 6.97 -9.15 -8.92
CA THR A 149 7.77 -8.23 -8.11
C THR A 149 8.47 -8.92 -6.93
N TYR A 150 8.58 -10.25 -6.91
CA TYR A 150 9.83 -10.86 -6.47
C TYR A 150 10.86 -10.57 -7.55
N ARG A 151 11.25 -9.29 -7.61
CA ARG A 151 12.53 -8.93 -8.18
C ARG A 151 13.53 -9.72 -7.32
N GLU A 152 14.22 -10.69 -7.91
CA GLU A 152 15.66 -10.76 -7.65
C GLU A 152 16.13 -9.33 -7.64
N ASP A 153 16.78 -8.92 -6.55
CA ASP A 153 17.21 -7.55 -6.31
C ASP A 153 18.08 -7.05 -7.47
N LYS A 154 17.45 -6.65 -8.56
CA LYS A 154 17.97 -5.73 -9.54
C LYS A 154 17.80 -4.42 -8.82
N GLY A 155 18.80 -4.15 -7.96
CA GLY A 155 18.83 -3.06 -7.03
C GLY A 155 18.13 -1.85 -7.63
N ARG A 156 17.33 -1.16 -6.82
CA ARG A 156 16.99 0.25 -7.07
C ARG A 156 18.24 0.87 -7.69
N PRO A 157 18.18 1.62 -8.81
CA PRO A 157 19.37 2.32 -9.27
C PRO A 157 19.82 3.15 -8.08
N GLY A 158 20.86 2.65 -7.41
CA GLY A 158 21.46 3.35 -6.31
C GLY A 158 21.81 4.69 -6.88
N ARG A 159 21.74 5.72 -6.03
CA ARG A 159 22.41 6.99 -6.28
C ARG A 159 23.65 6.70 -7.13
N PRO A 160 23.75 7.22 -8.38
CA PRO A 160 24.69 6.72 -9.35
C PRO A 160 26.03 6.55 -8.66
N ARG A 161 26.51 5.29 -8.66
CA ARG A 161 27.78 4.92 -8.03
C ARG A 161 28.77 5.98 -8.46
N ALA A 162 29.43 6.63 -7.51
CA ALA A 162 30.45 7.63 -7.82
C ALA A 162 31.29 7.04 -8.94
N ILE A 163 31.28 7.71 -10.11
CA ILE A 163 32.00 7.26 -11.29
C ILE A 163 33.39 6.92 -10.77
N ALA A 164 33.75 5.64 -10.83
CA ALA A 164 35.11 5.24 -10.52
C ALA A 164 35.98 6.12 -11.41
N MET A 165 36.83 6.93 -10.78
CA MET A 165 37.75 7.81 -11.48
C MET A 165 38.67 6.92 -12.32
N ARG A 166 38.24 6.64 -13.55
CA ARG A 166 39.10 6.10 -14.58
C ARG A 166 40.07 7.22 -14.88
N ARG A 167 41.31 7.02 -14.41
CA ARG A 167 42.46 7.84 -14.77
C ARG A 167 42.52 7.92 -16.31
N LEU A 168 42.32 9.15 -16.80
CA LEU A 168 42.98 9.84 -17.90
C LEU A 168 43.48 9.00 -19.08
N THR A 169 42.87 9.17 -20.25
CA THR A 169 43.59 9.15 -21.56
C THR A 169 42.84 9.88 -22.69
N GLU A 170 41.53 10.15 -22.58
CA GLU A 170 40.80 10.81 -23.67
C GLU A 170 40.78 12.35 -23.56
N ARG A 171 41.05 13.03 -24.68
CA ARG A 171 40.88 14.48 -24.82
C ARG A 171 39.38 14.79 -24.79
N HIS A 172 38.85 15.13 -23.62
CA HIS A 172 37.48 15.60 -23.52
C HIS A 172 37.38 17.01 -24.11
N PHE A 173 36.39 17.25 -24.97
CA PHE A 173 36.08 18.56 -25.50
C PHE A 173 34.72 19.01 -24.99
N ILE A 174 34.58 20.33 -24.82
CA ILE A 174 33.34 20.96 -24.39
C ILE A 174 32.53 21.35 -25.62
N GLU A 175 31.25 21.01 -25.59
CA GLU A 175 30.31 21.33 -26.66
C GLU A 175 29.19 22.22 -26.14
N MET A 176 28.55 22.92 -27.07
CA MET A 176 27.36 23.72 -26.82
C MET A 176 26.11 22.90 -27.12
N ILE A 177 25.14 22.96 -26.21
CA ILE A 177 23.83 22.33 -26.39
C ILE A 177 23.07 23.11 -27.48
N GLU A 178 22.61 22.36 -28.49
CA GLU A 178 21.78 22.88 -29.56
C GLU A 178 20.45 23.45 -29.04
N GLY A 179 20.03 24.56 -29.65
CA GLY A 179 18.79 25.25 -29.30
C GLY A 179 18.80 25.91 -27.91
N LYS A 180 17.62 26.11 -27.33
CA LYS A 180 17.43 26.85 -26.07
C LYS A 180 17.60 26.00 -24.80
N LYS A 181 17.95 24.72 -24.94
CA LYS A 181 18.11 23.78 -23.82
C LYS A 181 19.33 24.17 -22.97
N ARG A 182 19.22 23.99 -21.64
CA ARG A 182 20.29 24.29 -20.66
C ARG A 182 20.47 23.12 -19.70
N LYS A 183 21.72 22.80 -19.36
CA LYS A 183 22.08 21.88 -18.28
C LYS A 183 22.48 22.67 -17.03
N ARG A 184 22.51 22.01 -15.88
CA ARG A 184 23.05 22.55 -14.64
C ARG A 184 24.52 22.15 -14.52
N CYS A 185 25.40 23.09 -14.18
CA CYS A 185 26.80 22.79 -13.92
C CYS A 185 26.94 21.86 -12.71
N THR A 186 27.69 20.76 -12.83
CA THR A 186 27.90 19.79 -11.75
C THR A 186 28.63 20.38 -10.54
N LEU A 187 29.53 21.35 -10.75
CA LEU A 187 30.34 21.94 -9.68
C LEU A 187 29.71 23.17 -9.03
N CYS A 188 29.13 24.10 -9.81
CA CYS A 188 28.62 25.38 -9.29
C CYS A 188 27.11 25.58 -9.44
N SER A 189 26.38 24.58 -9.93
CA SER A 189 24.92 24.61 -10.10
C SER A 189 24.34 25.71 -11.00
N LYS A 190 25.15 26.49 -11.71
CA LYS A 190 24.69 27.51 -12.67
C LYS A 190 24.00 26.86 -13.88
N LYS A 191 22.94 27.49 -14.42
CA LYS A 191 22.30 27.08 -15.68
C LYS A 191 23.17 27.49 -16.86
N ILE A 192 23.70 26.51 -17.58
CA ILE A 192 24.67 26.68 -18.66
C ILE A 192 24.21 25.99 -19.94
N ARG A 193 24.79 26.39 -21.07
CA ARG A 193 24.58 25.72 -22.38
C ARG A 193 25.73 24.80 -22.75
N THR A 194 26.78 24.72 -21.96
CA THR A 194 27.95 23.90 -22.23
C THR A 194 27.85 22.54 -21.54
N TRP A 195 28.36 21.49 -22.20
CA TRP A 195 28.41 20.15 -21.65
C TRP A 195 29.59 19.35 -22.22
N CYS A 196 30.00 18.30 -21.52
CA CYS A 196 31.00 17.34 -22.00
C CYS A 196 30.27 16.08 -22.48
N PRO A 197 30.26 15.76 -23.78
CA PRO A 197 29.61 14.56 -24.31
C PRO A 197 30.17 13.27 -23.73
N SER A 198 31.50 13.16 -23.64
CA SER A 198 32.20 11.99 -23.12
C SER A 198 31.81 11.65 -21.68
N CYS A 199 31.48 12.65 -20.86
CA CYS A 199 31.08 12.45 -19.46
C CYS A 199 29.58 12.63 -19.21
N GLY A 200 28.81 13.09 -20.20
CA GLY A 200 27.37 13.35 -20.06
C GLY A 200 26.99 14.53 -19.14
N VAL A 201 27.96 15.26 -18.58
CA VAL A 201 27.75 16.30 -17.55
C VAL A 201 27.76 17.72 -18.12
N GLY A 202 27.02 18.62 -17.47
CA GLY A 202 27.12 20.07 -17.73
C GLY A 202 28.28 20.68 -16.96
N LEU A 203 29.18 21.41 -17.63
CA LEU A 203 30.33 22.08 -17.01
C LEU A 203 30.53 23.49 -17.59
N CYS A 204 30.82 24.47 -16.74
CA CYS A 204 31.19 25.81 -17.20
C CYS A 204 32.51 25.77 -17.98
N LEU A 205 32.59 26.56 -19.05
CA LEU A 205 33.71 26.56 -20.01
C LEU A 205 35.08 26.75 -19.37
N THR A 206 35.19 27.67 -18.41
CA THR A 206 36.49 28.16 -17.92
C THR A 206 36.99 27.37 -16.71
N THR A 207 36.31 27.48 -15.57
CA THR A 207 36.82 26.96 -14.29
C THR A 207 36.35 25.55 -14.00
N CYS A 208 35.07 25.27 -14.24
CA CYS A 208 34.47 23.99 -13.85
C CYS A 208 34.89 22.82 -14.75
N PHE A 209 35.08 23.05 -16.05
CA PHE A 209 35.54 22.00 -16.97
C PHE A 209 36.93 21.47 -16.59
N LYS A 210 37.89 22.40 -16.41
CA LYS A 210 39.24 22.06 -15.95
C LYS A 210 39.19 21.34 -14.60
N ALA A 211 38.57 21.94 -13.58
CA ALA A 211 38.51 21.36 -12.24
C ALA A 211 37.90 19.93 -12.20
N PHE A 212 36.85 19.67 -13.00
CA PHE A 212 36.22 18.36 -13.06
C PHE A 212 37.10 17.29 -13.73
N HIS A 213 37.95 17.68 -14.68
CA HIS A 213 38.83 16.76 -15.42
C HIS A 213 40.27 16.70 -14.92
N THR A 214 40.70 17.64 -14.06
CA THR A 214 42.06 17.68 -13.50
C THR A 214 42.18 17.11 -12.09
N VAL A 215 41.08 16.95 -11.32
CA VAL A 215 41.16 16.57 -9.89
C VAL A 215 40.68 15.14 -9.66
N GLY A 216 41.64 14.21 -9.53
CA GLY A 216 41.42 12.97 -8.81
C GLY A 216 41.37 13.25 -7.30
N SER A 217 40.26 12.88 -6.65
CA SER A 217 40.00 12.91 -5.19
C SER A 217 40.09 14.26 -4.47
N VAL A 218 38.93 14.88 -4.15
CA VAL A 218 38.70 15.54 -2.84
C VAL A 218 37.24 15.37 -2.41
N SER A 219 37.08 14.92 -1.16
CA SER A 219 35.86 14.62 -0.40
C SER A 219 35.01 15.85 -0.06
N ARG A 220 33.70 15.62 0.14
CA ARG A 220 32.77 16.58 0.74
C ARG A 220 33.15 16.85 2.20
N HIS A 221 33.60 18.06 2.52
CA HIS A 221 33.20 18.87 3.68
C HIS A 221 34.10 20.11 3.81
N GLY A 222 33.47 21.26 4.11
CA GLY A 222 34.09 22.46 4.65
C GLY A 222 34.46 23.54 3.63
N LEU A 223 33.73 24.65 3.65
CA LEU A 223 34.24 25.98 3.99
C LEU A 223 33.07 26.98 3.92
N GLU A 224 32.52 27.27 5.10
CA GLU A 224 32.08 28.62 5.45
C GLU A 224 33.34 29.49 5.52
N GLU A 225 33.33 30.61 4.82
CA GLU A 225 33.28 31.94 5.44
C GLU A 225 32.04 32.66 4.89
#